data_AF-A0A8T4WUH2-F1
#
_entry.id   AF-A0A8T4WUH2-F1
#
_cell.length_a   1.000
_cell.length_b   1.000
_cell.length_c   1.000
_cell.angle_alpha   90.00
_cell.angle_beta   90.00
_cell.angle_gamma   90.00
#
_symmetry.space_group_name_H-M   'P 1'
#
loop_
_entity.id
_entity.type
_entity.pdbx_description
1 polymer ?
#
loop_
_entity_poly.entity_id
_entity_poly.type
_entity_poly.pdbx_seq_one_letter_code
_entity_poly.pdbx_strand_id
1 'polypeptide(L)'
;MMELNVRDYGSIRVAEIDCSDCSEMQTLNSPDCRQCILESLGGEDVVDWVILKRAYRHVYTSPNLSKLAKALAILDPMIHDEAHYSPKEEKKKCEKCVKSRMKKLTSIWPEIIRNPHDLSALDELAEKEAERGGEACSECSEKNFLSLLERIKSSLNSVPSYQDLDDSNYDEVFEARVMPFFVEGVWSPPKHETSLLDSYSLPDDRGKVNVYEQKGRPLPFYELELPELNLSSEKVRLLYEAYNLEYTAAPGHARFARPSRLLSFSEDWYNTLLHMVREREDVRVSAGELRKLATWMANWLTYRALEPLSRDENITDIYITAPPEKKPITITHEKWGTCETGINLTTPTLIGLGEILSSRQ
;
A
#
# COMPACT_ATOMS: atom_id res chain seq x y z
N MET A 1 15.39 1.58 -10.88
CA MET A 1 15.72 1.89 -9.46
C MET A 1 14.43 2.42 -8.88
N MET A 2 13.89 1.79 -7.83
CA MET A 2 12.57 2.14 -7.32
C MET A 2 12.56 3.59 -6.82
N GLU A 3 11.62 4.42 -7.29
CA GLU A 3 11.55 5.83 -6.92
C GLU A 3 10.64 5.98 -5.71
N LEU A 4 11.21 6.41 -4.57
CA LEU A 4 10.48 6.73 -3.35
C LEU A 4 10.23 8.23 -3.26
N ASN A 5 8.98 8.62 -3.05
CA ASN A 5 8.58 10.00 -2.81
C ASN A 5 7.80 10.12 -1.52
N VAL A 6 8.32 10.85 -0.53
CA VAL A 6 7.64 11.08 0.75
C VAL A 6 7.03 12.47 0.77
N ARG A 7 5.74 12.56 1.09
CA ARG A 7 4.98 13.81 1.09
C ARG A 7 4.04 13.89 2.29
N ASP A 8 3.79 15.11 2.75
CA ASP A 8 2.78 15.39 3.76
C ASP A 8 1.43 15.67 3.09
N TYR A 9 0.45 14.81 3.34
CA TYR A 9 -0.94 14.99 2.90
C TYR A 9 -1.78 15.44 4.09
N GLY A 10 -1.88 16.75 4.26
CA GLY A 10 -2.64 17.36 5.34
C GLY A 10 -2.08 16.99 6.71
N SER A 11 -2.70 15.99 7.35
CA SER A 11 -2.34 15.54 8.71
C SER A 11 -1.67 14.17 8.77
N ILE A 12 -1.30 13.61 7.63
CA ILE A 12 -0.58 12.35 7.51
C ILE A 12 0.66 12.50 6.63
N ARG A 13 1.68 11.68 6.86
CA ARG A 13 2.85 11.54 6.00
C ARG A 13 2.73 10.27 5.18
N VAL A 14 2.94 10.38 3.87
CA VAL A 14 2.72 9.30 2.91
C VAL A 14 4.00 9.02 2.13
N ALA A 15 4.43 7.76 2.09
CA ALA A 15 5.46 7.27 1.20
C ALA A 15 4.82 6.67 -0.05
N GLU A 16 5.13 7.22 -1.21
CA GLU A 16 4.71 6.69 -2.51
C GLU A 16 5.91 6.04 -3.19
N ILE A 17 5.76 4.79 -3.59
CA ILE A 17 6.82 3.99 -4.21
C ILE A 17 6.37 3.64 -5.62
N ASP A 18 7.11 4.13 -6.63
CA ASP A 18 6.90 3.73 -8.02
C ASP A 18 7.58 2.39 -8.29
N CYS A 19 6.75 1.40 -8.56
CA CYS A 19 7.17 0.02 -8.77
C CYS A 19 7.01 -0.40 -10.25
N SER A 20 6.94 0.56 -11.19
CA SER A 20 6.75 0.30 -12.62
C SER A 20 7.83 -0.61 -13.23
N ASP A 21 9.06 -0.56 -12.71
CA ASP A 21 10.21 -1.36 -13.15
C ASP A 21 10.22 -2.80 -12.60
N CYS A 22 9.30 -3.17 -11.71
CA CYS A 22 9.31 -4.49 -11.06
C CYS A 22 8.82 -5.60 -12.02
N SER A 23 9.44 -6.78 -12.00
CA SER A 23 9.03 -7.92 -12.82
C SER A 23 7.83 -8.71 -12.27
N GLU A 24 7.56 -8.62 -10.96
CA GLU A 24 6.53 -9.42 -10.27
C GLU A 24 5.36 -8.58 -9.71
N MET A 25 4.35 -9.25 -9.15
CA MET A 25 3.26 -8.61 -8.41
C MET A 25 3.80 -7.89 -7.17
N GLN A 26 3.28 -6.70 -6.92
CA GLN A 26 3.78 -5.78 -5.88
C GLN A 26 3.06 -6.04 -4.58
N THR A 27 3.52 -7.02 -3.84
CA THR A 27 2.95 -7.41 -2.57
C THR A 27 4.07 -7.56 -1.54
N LEU A 28 3.79 -7.22 -0.28
CA LEU A 28 4.71 -7.56 0.80
C LEU A 28 4.76 -9.07 1.06
N ASN A 29 3.96 -9.89 0.39
CA ASN A 29 4.09 -11.34 0.44
C ASN A 29 5.25 -11.85 -0.44
N SER A 30 5.83 -11.00 -1.31
CA SER A 30 7.06 -11.33 -2.06
C SER A 30 8.31 -10.91 -1.25
N PRO A 31 9.26 -11.81 -0.97
CA PRO A 31 10.49 -11.50 -0.23
C PRO A 31 11.33 -10.38 -0.86
N ASP A 32 11.41 -10.35 -2.19
CA ASP A 32 12.22 -9.36 -2.91
C ASP A 32 11.56 -7.97 -2.83
N CYS A 33 10.23 -7.93 -2.91
CA CYS A 33 9.44 -6.73 -2.71
C CYS A 33 9.59 -6.20 -1.26
N ARG A 34 9.53 -7.09 -0.26
CA ARG A 34 9.76 -6.74 1.16
C ARG A 34 11.10 -6.06 1.35
N GLN A 35 12.17 -6.67 0.85
CA GLN A 35 13.50 -6.10 0.98
C GLN A 35 13.58 -4.70 0.37
N CYS A 36 13.11 -4.56 -0.88
CA CYS A 36 13.14 -3.27 -1.57
C CYS A 36 12.38 -2.18 -0.80
N ILE A 37 11.18 -2.50 -0.29
CA ILE A 37 10.33 -1.55 0.44
C ILE A 37 10.95 -1.20 1.80
N LEU A 38 11.38 -2.19 2.58
CA LEU A 38 11.92 -1.97 3.92
C LEU A 38 13.23 -1.20 3.90
N GLU A 39 14.12 -1.49 2.94
CA GLU A 39 15.36 -0.73 2.75
C GLU A 39 15.07 0.72 2.33
N SER A 40 14.14 0.91 1.38
CA SER A 40 13.76 2.25 0.91
C SER A 40 13.16 3.11 2.02
N LEU A 41 12.27 2.54 2.83
CA LEU A 41 11.63 3.24 3.94
C LEU A 41 12.56 3.46 5.15
N GLY A 42 13.60 2.65 5.30
CA GLY A 42 14.51 2.71 6.45
C GLY A 42 15.23 4.05 6.62
N GLY A 43 15.52 4.72 5.50
CA GLY A 43 16.15 6.04 5.46
C GLY A 43 15.23 7.19 5.87
N GLU A 44 13.92 6.96 5.88
CA GLU A 44 12.91 7.99 6.10
C GLU A 44 12.44 8.05 7.57
N ASP A 45 11.74 9.11 7.95
CA ASP A 45 10.98 9.11 9.20
C ASP A 45 9.76 8.19 9.07
N VAL A 46 9.17 7.83 10.21
CA VAL A 46 7.93 7.04 10.26
C VAL A 46 6.84 7.76 9.48
N VAL A 47 6.33 7.08 8.45
CA VAL A 47 5.18 7.53 7.64
C VAL A 47 3.91 6.83 8.09
N ASP A 48 2.77 7.49 7.94
CA ASP A 48 1.47 6.93 8.27
C ASP A 48 1.01 5.93 7.22
N TRP A 49 1.16 6.28 5.93
CA TRP A 49 0.74 5.45 4.80
C TRP A 49 1.91 5.12 3.88
N VAL A 50 1.87 3.90 3.32
CA VAL A 50 2.77 3.47 2.23
C VAL A 50 1.91 3.06 1.03
N ILE A 51 2.22 3.60 -0.13
CA ILE A 51 1.48 3.35 -1.39
C ILE A 51 2.44 2.79 -2.42
N LEU A 52 2.24 1.55 -2.83
CA LEU A 52 2.93 0.95 -3.98
C LEU A 52 2.13 1.24 -5.24
N LYS A 53 2.77 1.81 -6.27
CA LYS A 53 2.12 2.25 -7.51
C LYS A 53 2.53 1.38 -8.70
N ARG A 54 1.53 0.77 -9.35
CA ARG A 54 1.53 0.27 -10.74
C ARG A 54 0.08 0.06 -11.18
N ALA A 55 -0.22 -1.04 -11.88
CA ALA A 55 -1.55 -1.40 -12.36
C ALA A 55 -2.54 -1.59 -11.20
N TYR A 56 -2.05 -2.14 -10.09
CA TYR A 56 -2.73 -2.11 -8.80
C TYR A 56 -1.98 -1.16 -7.87
N ARG A 57 -2.75 -0.48 -7.02
CA ARG A 57 -2.27 0.29 -5.89
C ARG A 57 -2.44 -0.55 -4.64
N HIS A 58 -1.35 -0.83 -3.96
CA HIS A 58 -1.36 -1.41 -2.61
C HIS A 58 -1.17 -0.27 -1.63
N VAL A 59 -2.18 -0.03 -0.79
CA VAL A 59 -2.17 1.03 0.22
C VAL A 59 -2.15 0.41 1.61
N TYR A 60 -1.05 0.62 2.33
CA TYR A 60 -0.91 0.25 3.73
C TYR A 60 -1.20 1.50 4.56
N THR A 61 -2.24 1.45 5.40
CA THR A 61 -2.74 2.63 6.12
C THR A 61 -2.24 2.73 7.57
N SER A 62 -1.42 1.78 7.99
CA SER A 62 -0.84 1.71 9.33
C SER A 62 0.64 2.12 9.29
N PRO A 63 1.13 2.86 10.30
CA PRO A 63 2.55 3.19 10.43
C PRO A 63 3.41 1.98 10.84
N ASN A 64 2.83 0.80 11.07
CA ASN A 64 3.59 -0.37 11.54
C ASN A 64 4.63 -0.84 10.50
N LEU A 65 4.33 -0.76 9.21
CA LEU A 65 5.27 -1.11 8.14
C LEU A 65 6.50 -0.18 8.15
N SER A 66 6.28 1.13 8.27
CA SER A 66 7.38 2.11 8.32
C SER A 66 8.16 2.03 9.63
N LYS A 67 7.51 1.70 10.75
CA LYS A 67 8.19 1.39 12.03
C LYS A 67 9.06 0.14 11.91
N LEU A 68 8.61 -0.91 11.23
CA LEU A 68 9.42 -2.11 10.97
C LEU A 68 10.67 -1.76 10.15
N ALA A 69 10.48 -1.04 9.04
CA ALA A 69 11.59 -0.54 8.23
C ALA A 69 12.58 0.29 9.06
N LYS A 70 12.07 1.19 9.92
CA LYS A 70 12.90 2.02 10.78
C LYS A 70 13.68 1.21 11.81
N ALA A 71 13.06 0.20 12.40
CA ALA A 71 13.72 -0.71 13.35
C ALA A 71 14.87 -1.44 12.67
N LEU A 72 14.66 -2.00 11.48
CA LEU A 72 15.71 -2.65 10.68
C LEU A 72 16.84 -1.67 10.35
N ALA A 73 16.53 -0.46 9.89
CA ALA A 73 17.53 0.55 9.56
C ALA A 73 18.36 1.05 10.75
N ILE A 74 17.80 1.06 11.96
CA ILE A 74 18.53 1.38 13.19
C ILE A 74 19.49 0.25 13.58
N LEU A 75 19.11 -0.99 13.33
CA LEU A 75 19.91 -2.18 13.65
C LEU A 75 21.06 -2.39 12.66
N ASP A 76 20.90 -2.02 11.40
CA ASP A 76 21.89 -2.23 10.34
C ASP A 76 23.30 -1.66 10.67
N PRO A 77 23.45 -0.39 11.08
CA PRO A 77 24.76 0.13 11.49
C PRO A 77 25.39 -0.62 12.67
N MET A 78 24.57 -1.17 13.57
CA MET A 78 25.07 -1.90 14.74
C MET A 78 25.72 -3.23 14.36
N ILE A 79 25.28 -3.84 13.25
CA ILE A 79 25.85 -5.07 12.71
C ILE A 79 27.24 -4.81 12.11
N HIS A 80 27.49 -3.57 11.69
CA HIS A 80 28.76 -3.16 11.11
C HIS A 80 29.72 -2.52 12.12
N ASP A 81 29.28 -2.22 13.34
CA ASP A 81 30.12 -1.63 14.39
C ASP A 81 30.76 -2.71 15.27
N GLU A 82 32.08 -2.87 15.15
CA GLU A 82 32.90 -3.78 15.96
C GLU A 82 32.73 -3.57 17.48
N ALA A 83 32.32 -2.38 17.94
CA ALA A 83 32.09 -2.09 19.35
C ALA A 83 30.98 -2.94 19.98
N HIS A 84 30.07 -3.49 19.18
CA HIS A 84 29.01 -4.39 19.66
C HIS A 84 29.45 -5.85 19.80
N TYR A 85 30.67 -6.19 19.37
CA TYR A 85 31.16 -7.57 19.33
C TYR A 85 32.26 -7.87 20.38
N SER A 86 32.87 -6.83 20.97
CA SER A 86 33.93 -6.96 21.97
C SER A 86 34.14 -5.64 22.75
N PRO A 87 34.51 -5.69 24.05
CA PRO A 87 34.88 -4.51 24.81
C PRO A 87 36.06 -3.76 24.17
N LYS A 88 36.07 -2.42 24.30
CA LYS A 88 37.14 -1.56 23.74
C LYS A 88 38.55 -1.96 24.19
N GLU A 89 38.68 -2.53 25.39
CA GLU A 89 39.94 -2.89 26.04
C GLU A 89 40.55 -4.20 25.50
N GLU A 90 39.76 -5.06 24.84
CA GLU A 90 40.21 -6.38 24.36
C GLU A 90 40.30 -6.52 22.83
N LYS A 91 40.00 -5.45 22.08
CA LYS A 91 39.93 -5.45 20.60
C LYS A 91 41.11 -6.11 19.90
N LYS A 92 42.34 -5.96 20.42
CA LYS A 92 43.55 -6.53 19.81
C LYS A 92 43.74 -8.04 20.07
N LYS A 93 43.15 -8.58 21.14
CA LYS A 93 43.27 -10.02 21.47
C LYS A 93 42.19 -10.85 20.78
N CYS A 94 41.01 -10.29 20.56
CA CYS A 94 39.85 -11.00 20.02
C CYS A 94 39.46 -10.60 18.57
N GLU A 95 40.34 -9.91 17.85
CA GLU A 95 40.09 -9.40 16.49
C GLU A 95 39.58 -10.48 15.52
N LYS A 96 40.14 -11.70 15.57
CA LYS A 96 39.69 -12.82 14.73
C LYS A 96 38.26 -13.26 15.04
N CYS A 97 37.89 -13.29 16.32
CA CYS A 97 36.55 -13.66 16.78
C CYS A 97 35.53 -12.59 16.37
N VAL A 98 35.85 -11.32 16.56
CA VAL A 98 35.02 -10.17 16.14
C VAL A 98 34.76 -10.23 14.64
N LYS A 99 35.81 -10.32 13.83
CA LYS A 99 35.69 -10.44 12.37
C LYS A 99 34.86 -11.64 11.94
N SER A 100 35.03 -12.78 12.60
CA SER A 100 34.24 -13.98 12.30
C SER A 100 32.76 -13.80 12.62
N ARG A 101 32.42 -13.21 13.78
CA ARG A 101 31.02 -12.98 14.20
C ARG A 101 30.34 -11.93 13.34
N MET A 102 31.03 -10.84 13.06
CA MET A 102 30.55 -9.78 12.18
C MET A 102 30.26 -10.36 10.79
N LYS A 103 31.20 -11.13 10.20
CA LYS A 103 30.98 -11.80 8.91
C LYS A 103 29.75 -12.72 8.92
N LYS A 104 29.55 -13.52 9.98
CA LYS A 104 28.37 -14.39 10.11
C LYS A 104 27.08 -13.56 10.16
N LEU A 105 27.01 -12.54 11.01
CA LEU A 105 25.81 -11.73 11.17
C LEU A 105 25.50 -10.92 9.90
N THR A 106 26.50 -10.27 9.30
CA THR A 106 26.36 -9.57 8.02
C THR A 106 25.92 -10.51 6.89
N SER A 107 26.34 -11.78 6.91
CA SER A 107 25.94 -12.73 5.85
C SER A 107 24.48 -13.16 5.91
N ILE A 108 23.85 -13.14 7.09
CA ILE A 108 22.43 -13.50 7.25
C ILE A 108 21.51 -12.28 7.22
N TRP A 109 22.05 -11.08 7.42
CA TRP A 109 21.26 -9.86 7.52
C TRP A 109 20.37 -9.55 6.30
N PRO A 110 20.83 -9.72 5.04
CA PRO A 110 19.95 -9.56 3.88
C PRO A 110 18.73 -10.48 3.92
N GLU A 111 18.89 -11.70 4.43
CA GLU A 111 17.78 -12.65 4.55
C GLU A 111 16.80 -12.24 5.65
N ILE A 112 17.29 -11.66 6.75
CA ILE A 112 16.43 -11.08 7.80
C ILE A 112 15.63 -9.88 7.25
N ILE A 113 16.24 -9.04 6.40
CA ILE A 113 15.50 -7.95 5.76
C ILE A 113 14.43 -8.49 4.80
N ARG A 114 14.72 -9.58 4.07
CA ARG A 114 13.76 -10.25 3.17
C ARG A 114 12.65 -10.94 3.93
N ASN A 115 12.95 -11.53 5.09
CA ASN A 115 12.02 -12.28 5.92
C ASN A 115 12.12 -11.84 7.40
N PRO A 116 11.65 -10.61 7.75
CA PRO A 116 11.81 -10.10 9.11
C PRO A 116 11.23 -10.99 10.19
N HIS A 117 10.16 -11.74 9.90
CA HIS A 117 9.51 -12.65 10.86
C HIS A 117 10.37 -13.87 11.20
N ASP A 118 11.25 -14.33 10.30
CA ASP A 118 12.07 -15.51 10.50
C ASP A 118 13.41 -15.16 11.13
N LEU A 119 13.50 -15.38 12.45
CA LEU A 119 14.72 -15.15 13.23
C LEU A 119 15.49 -16.45 13.52
N SER A 120 15.14 -17.57 12.89
CA SER A 120 15.79 -18.87 13.11
C SER A 120 17.29 -18.83 12.87
N ALA A 121 17.73 -18.07 11.86
CA ALA A 121 19.15 -17.87 11.57
C ALA A 121 19.90 -17.16 12.73
N LEU A 122 19.23 -16.26 13.48
CA LEU A 122 19.80 -15.64 14.69
C LEU A 122 19.86 -16.62 15.85
N ASP A 123 18.83 -17.46 16.01
CA ASP A 123 18.80 -18.51 17.04
C ASP A 123 19.93 -19.52 16.83
N GLU A 124 20.10 -20.02 15.60
CA GLU A 124 21.22 -20.91 15.26
C GLU A 124 22.59 -20.28 15.53
N LEU A 125 22.75 -18.98 15.26
CA LEU A 125 23.98 -18.27 15.55
C LEU A 125 24.21 -18.13 17.06
N ALA A 126 23.16 -17.90 17.84
CA ALA A 126 23.24 -17.80 19.29
C ALA A 126 23.64 -19.15 19.91
N GLU A 127 23.01 -20.25 19.50
CA GLU A 127 23.32 -21.61 19.96
C GLU A 127 24.78 -21.99 19.67
N LYS A 128 25.23 -21.80 18.43
CA LYS A 128 26.61 -22.12 18.00
C LYS A 128 27.66 -21.32 18.76
N GLU A 129 27.34 -20.11 19.22
CA GLU A 129 28.27 -19.31 20.03
C GLU A 129 28.23 -19.66 21.52
N ALA A 130 27.07 -20.07 22.05
CA ALA A 130 26.95 -20.58 23.41
C ALA A 130 27.78 -21.87 23.62
N GLU A 131 27.74 -22.79 22.66
CA GLU A 131 28.53 -24.04 22.69
C GLU A 131 30.05 -23.82 22.65
N ARG A 132 30.51 -22.69 22.10
CA ARG A 132 31.93 -22.36 21.93
C ARG A 132 32.50 -21.55 23.10
N GLY A 133 31.68 -21.17 24.07
CA GLY A 133 32.07 -20.33 25.20
C GLY A 133 32.98 -21.06 26.19
N GLY A 134 34.26 -20.65 26.26
CA GLY A 134 35.10 -20.91 27.43
C GLY A 134 35.03 -19.74 28.42
N GLU A 135 35.31 -19.97 29.71
CA GLU A 135 35.27 -18.93 30.76
C GLU A 135 36.02 -17.64 30.38
N ALA A 136 37.15 -17.79 29.66
CA ALA A 136 38.00 -16.69 29.20
C ALA A 136 37.36 -15.77 28.14
N CYS A 137 36.28 -16.19 27.49
CA CYS A 137 35.60 -15.43 26.42
C CYS A 137 34.17 -15.01 26.77
N SER A 138 33.70 -15.32 27.98
CA SER A 138 32.32 -15.05 28.46
C SER A 138 31.89 -13.59 28.24
N GLU A 139 32.79 -12.64 28.49
CA GLU A 139 32.52 -11.21 28.29
C GLU A 139 32.33 -10.84 26.81
N CYS A 140 33.08 -11.44 25.89
CA CYS A 140 32.93 -11.20 24.45
C CYS A 140 31.74 -11.97 23.85
N SER A 141 31.42 -13.17 24.32
CA SER A 141 30.28 -13.97 23.82
C SER A 141 28.97 -13.52 24.44
N GLU A 142 28.82 -13.60 25.76
CA GLU A 142 27.54 -13.42 26.44
C GLU A 142 27.16 -11.95 26.56
N LYS A 143 28.03 -11.11 27.13
CA LYS A 143 27.70 -9.71 27.39
C LYS A 143 27.64 -8.83 26.15
N ASN A 144 28.30 -9.22 25.05
CA ASN A 144 28.35 -8.44 23.82
C ASN A 144 27.57 -9.12 22.69
N PHE A 145 28.10 -10.20 22.10
CA PHE A 145 27.51 -10.77 20.90
C PHE A 145 26.10 -11.35 21.12
N LEU A 146 25.88 -12.16 22.15
CA LEU A 146 24.54 -12.70 22.45
C LEU A 146 23.57 -11.57 22.85
N SER A 147 24.04 -10.60 23.64
CA SER A 147 23.25 -9.40 23.95
C SER A 147 22.85 -8.60 22.70
N LEU A 148 23.72 -8.50 21.69
CA LEU A 148 23.42 -7.88 20.40
C LEU A 148 22.31 -8.65 19.67
N LEU A 149 22.40 -9.99 19.61
CA LEU A 149 21.37 -10.83 18.98
C LEU A 149 20.01 -10.65 19.68
N GLU A 150 19.99 -10.68 21.01
CA GLU A 150 18.76 -10.44 21.78
C GLU A 150 18.22 -9.02 21.62
N ARG A 151 19.11 -8.02 21.47
CA ARG A 151 18.70 -6.65 21.15
C ARG A 151 18.05 -6.55 19.76
N ILE A 152 18.56 -7.27 18.77
CA ILE A 152 17.94 -7.36 17.44
C ILE A 152 16.52 -7.96 17.57
N LYS A 153 16.40 -9.13 18.20
CA LYS A 153 15.10 -9.81 18.40
C LYS A 153 14.09 -8.93 19.14
N SER A 154 14.50 -8.33 20.26
CA SER A 154 13.63 -7.48 21.07
C SER A 154 13.20 -6.20 20.33
N SER A 155 14.10 -5.60 19.54
CA SER A 155 13.78 -4.43 18.72
C SER A 155 12.73 -4.75 17.67
N LEU A 156 12.83 -5.89 16.99
CA LEU A 156 11.83 -6.33 16.00
C LEU A 156 10.49 -6.69 16.67
N ASN A 157 10.53 -7.46 17.76
CA ASN A 157 9.35 -7.82 18.56
C ASN A 157 8.64 -6.61 19.20
N SER A 158 9.29 -5.45 19.30
CA SER A 158 8.68 -4.23 19.81
C SER A 158 7.77 -3.54 18.79
N VAL A 159 7.86 -3.91 17.51
CA VAL A 159 7.02 -3.35 16.46
C VAL A 159 5.61 -3.94 16.59
N PRO A 160 4.54 -3.11 16.65
CA PRO A 160 3.18 -3.62 16.76
C PRO A 160 2.84 -4.55 15.59
N SER A 161 2.13 -5.64 15.91
CA SER A 161 1.69 -6.68 14.95
C SER A 161 2.83 -7.49 14.31
N TYR A 162 4.09 -7.29 14.70
CA TYR A 162 5.22 -8.07 14.18
C TYR A 162 5.10 -9.56 14.51
N GLN A 163 4.60 -9.89 15.71
CA GLN A 163 4.46 -11.29 16.16
C GLN A 163 3.41 -12.07 15.36
N ASP A 164 2.53 -11.37 14.65
CA ASP A 164 1.49 -11.96 13.82
C ASP A 164 2.00 -12.27 12.40
N LEU A 165 3.23 -11.86 12.05
CA LEU A 165 3.80 -12.04 10.71
C LEU A 165 4.27 -13.48 10.46
N ASP A 166 3.99 -13.97 9.25
CA ASP A 166 4.53 -15.18 8.65
C ASP A 166 5.05 -14.93 7.23
N ASP A 167 5.44 -15.97 6.50
CA ASP A 167 6.04 -15.87 5.17
C ASP A 167 5.10 -15.32 4.09
N SER A 168 3.78 -15.37 4.34
CA SER A 168 2.72 -15.20 3.35
C SER A 168 1.62 -14.20 3.73
N ASN A 169 1.61 -13.67 4.95
CA ASN A 169 0.49 -12.89 5.49
C ASN A 169 0.75 -11.39 5.67
N TYR A 170 1.88 -10.87 5.17
CA TYR A 170 2.26 -9.47 5.36
C TYR A 170 1.17 -8.48 4.93
N ASP A 171 0.53 -8.73 3.78
CA ASP A 171 -0.55 -7.87 3.30
C ASP A 171 -1.78 -7.90 4.23
N GLU A 172 -2.06 -9.02 4.89
CA GLU A 172 -3.15 -9.13 5.86
C GLU A 172 -2.81 -8.39 7.16
N VAL A 173 -1.64 -8.66 7.73
CA VAL A 173 -1.17 -8.08 9.00
C VAL A 173 -1.02 -6.56 8.91
N PHE A 174 -0.56 -6.04 7.76
CA PHE A 174 -0.46 -4.60 7.52
C PHE A 174 -1.72 -3.99 6.89
N GLU A 175 -2.83 -4.74 6.86
CA GLU A 175 -4.15 -4.32 6.37
C GLU A 175 -4.11 -3.65 4.98
N ALA A 176 -3.41 -4.29 4.03
CA ALA A 176 -3.28 -3.79 2.67
C ALA A 176 -4.64 -3.58 2.01
N ARG A 177 -4.79 -2.44 1.33
CA ARG A 177 -5.92 -2.14 0.46
C ARG A 177 -5.46 -2.15 -0.98
N VAL A 178 -5.98 -3.10 -1.76
CA VAL A 178 -5.61 -3.32 -3.16
C VAL A 178 -6.73 -2.80 -4.06
N MET A 179 -6.39 -1.91 -4.98
CA MET A 179 -7.35 -1.33 -5.92
C MET A 179 -6.69 -1.06 -7.28
N PRO A 180 -7.43 -1.07 -8.39
CA PRO A 180 -6.90 -0.63 -9.67
C PRO A 180 -6.37 0.80 -9.59
N PHE A 181 -5.34 1.11 -10.37
CA PHE A 181 -4.62 2.40 -10.29
C PHE A 181 -5.50 3.64 -10.49
N PHE A 182 -6.56 3.53 -11.29
CA PHE A 182 -7.48 4.62 -11.63
C PHE A 182 -8.60 4.79 -10.60
N VAL A 183 -8.77 3.83 -9.68
CA VAL A 183 -9.73 3.96 -8.57
C VAL A 183 -9.11 4.87 -7.52
N GLU A 184 -9.91 5.84 -7.11
CA GLU A 184 -9.49 6.86 -6.17
C GLU A 184 -10.13 6.68 -4.79
N GLY A 185 -9.40 7.13 -3.77
CA GLY A 185 -9.72 6.91 -2.37
C GLY A 185 -9.20 5.57 -1.88
N VAL A 186 -9.16 5.42 -0.56
CA VAL A 186 -8.88 4.16 0.11
C VAL A 186 -10.21 3.59 0.56
N TRP A 187 -10.57 2.44 0.02
CA TRP A 187 -11.84 1.77 0.27
C TRP A 187 -11.62 0.71 1.35
N SER A 188 -12.23 0.91 2.51
CA SER A 188 -12.08 0.03 3.67
C SER A 188 -13.41 -0.60 4.05
N PRO A 189 -13.42 -1.89 4.44
CA PRO A 189 -14.61 -2.52 5.01
C PRO A 189 -14.97 -1.90 6.37
N PRO A 190 -16.17 -2.17 6.90
CA PRO A 190 -16.53 -1.75 8.25
C PRO A 190 -15.58 -2.35 9.29
N LYS A 191 -15.15 -1.53 10.26
CA LYS A 191 -14.19 -1.95 11.31
C LYS A 191 -14.85 -2.66 12.49
N HIS A 192 -16.17 -2.62 12.58
CA HIS A 192 -16.94 -3.15 13.69
C HIS A 192 -17.77 -4.34 13.25
N GLU A 193 -18.26 -5.13 14.22
CA GLU A 193 -19.23 -6.18 13.95
C GLU A 193 -20.50 -5.55 13.34
N THR A 194 -20.93 -6.08 12.20
CA THR A 194 -22.04 -5.53 11.41
C THR A 194 -23.16 -6.54 11.16
N SER A 195 -24.40 -6.04 11.10
CA SER A 195 -25.56 -6.78 10.61
C SER A 195 -26.13 -6.09 9.38
N LEU A 196 -26.47 -6.88 8.35
CA LEU A 196 -27.01 -6.35 7.09
C LEU A 196 -28.43 -5.82 7.32
N LEU A 197 -28.66 -4.54 7.01
CA LEU A 197 -29.96 -3.88 7.05
C LEU A 197 -30.65 -3.87 5.68
N ASP A 198 -29.88 -3.61 4.62
CA ASP A 198 -30.41 -3.49 3.26
C ASP A 198 -29.37 -3.88 2.22
N SER A 199 -29.84 -4.29 1.04
CA SER A 199 -28.97 -4.65 -0.08
C SER A 199 -29.71 -4.48 -1.40
N TYR A 200 -29.20 -3.64 -2.29
CA TYR A 200 -29.79 -3.41 -3.62
C TYR A 200 -28.73 -3.17 -4.70
N SER A 201 -29.10 -3.42 -5.95
CA SER A 201 -28.22 -3.19 -7.10
C SER A 201 -28.42 -1.78 -7.66
N LEU A 202 -27.32 -1.15 -8.07
CA LEU A 202 -27.37 0.11 -8.80
C LEU A 202 -27.77 -0.10 -10.27
N PRO A 203 -28.34 0.91 -10.94
CA PRO A 203 -28.63 0.87 -12.37
C PRO A 203 -27.40 0.55 -13.23
N ASP A 204 -27.62 0.09 -14.46
CA ASP A 204 -26.58 -0.13 -15.47
C ASP A 204 -25.40 -1.01 -15.04
N ASP A 205 -25.63 -1.96 -14.12
CA ASP A 205 -24.59 -2.87 -13.60
C ASP A 205 -23.40 -2.09 -12.99
N ARG A 206 -23.69 -0.93 -12.35
CA ARG A 206 -22.69 -0.07 -11.70
C ARG A 206 -22.26 -0.56 -10.31
N GLY A 207 -22.82 -1.67 -9.84
CA GLY A 207 -22.44 -2.29 -8.58
C GLY A 207 -23.62 -2.59 -7.66
N LYS A 208 -23.30 -2.84 -6.41
CA LYS A 208 -24.27 -3.21 -5.37
C LYS A 208 -24.01 -2.39 -4.12
N VAL A 209 -25.09 -1.95 -3.50
CA VAL A 209 -25.08 -1.26 -2.22
C VAL A 209 -25.46 -2.26 -1.14
N ASN A 210 -24.69 -2.29 -0.06
CA ASN A 210 -25.07 -2.92 1.19
C ASN A 210 -25.09 -1.87 2.30
N VAL A 211 -26.15 -1.85 3.10
CA VAL A 211 -26.24 -0.98 4.27
C VAL A 211 -26.22 -1.85 5.52
N TYR A 212 -25.34 -1.52 6.46
CA TYR A 212 -25.14 -2.28 7.69
C TYR A 212 -25.42 -1.46 8.94
N GLU A 213 -25.99 -2.09 9.95
CA GLU A 213 -25.94 -1.58 11.31
C GLU A 213 -24.58 -1.95 11.91
N GLN A 214 -23.96 -1.01 12.61
CA GLN A 214 -22.66 -1.19 13.25
C GLN A 214 -22.80 -1.25 14.76
N LYS A 215 -22.33 -2.33 15.37
CA LYS A 215 -22.41 -2.50 16.83
C LYS A 215 -21.62 -1.41 17.56
N GLY A 216 -22.31 -0.63 18.40
CA GLY A 216 -21.71 0.43 19.21
C GLY A 216 -21.42 1.73 18.46
N ARG A 217 -21.88 1.88 17.22
CA ARG A 217 -21.81 3.12 16.45
C ARG A 217 -23.22 3.64 16.16
N PRO A 218 -23.44 4.97 16.18
CA PRO A 218 -24.76 5.55 15.93
C PRO A 218 -25.12 5.63 14.43
N LEU A 219 -24.13 5.59 13.53
CA LEU A 219 -24.35 5.71 12.09
C LEU A 219 -24.29 4.33 11.41
N PRO A 220 -25.25 4.00 10.54
CA PRO A 220 -25.13 2.85 9.64
C PRO A 220 -23.90 2.98 8.74
N PHE A 221 -23.37 1.84 8.30
CA PHE A 221 -22.29 1.78 7.32
C PHE A 221 -22.87 1.54 5.92
N TYR A 222 -22.55 2.42 4.99
CA TYR A 222 -22.88 2.28 3.57
C TYR A 222 -21.66 1.73 2.83
N GLU A 223 -21.80 0.52 2.32
CA GLU A 223 -20.80 -0.15 1.50
C GLU A 223 -21.24 -0.18 0.04
N LEU A 224 -20.31 0.16 -0.84
CA LEU A 224 -20.52 0.13 -2.27
C LEU A 224 -19.54 -0.85 -2.92
N GLU A 225 -20.08 -1.96 -3.40
CA GLU A 225 -19.36 -2.97 -4.16
C GLU A 225 -19.29 -2.56 -5.63
N LEU A 226 -18.09 -2.22 -6.09
CA LEU A 226 -17.86 -1.76 -7.45
C LEU A 226 -17.36 -2.88 -8.37
N PRO A 227 -17.92 -3.03 -9.58
CA PRO A 227 -17.44 -4.02 -10.53
C PRO A 227 -15.98 -3.75 -10.95
N GLU A 228 -15.51 -2.49 -10.93
CA GLU A 228 -14.14 -2.10 -11.24
C GLU A 228 -13.12 -2.69 -10.25
N LEU A 229 -13.51 -2.87 -8.99
CA LEU A 229 -12.64 -3.47 -7.96
C LEU A 229 -12.46 -4.97 -8.17
N ASN A 230 -13.36 -5.61 -8.93
CA ASN A 230 -13.35 -7.04 -9.23
C ASN A 230 -12.82 -7.37 -10.64
N LEU A 231 -12.12 -6.43 -11.27
CA LEU A 231 -11.48 -6.65 -12.57
C LEU A 231 -10.36 -7.69 -12.48
N SER A 232 -10.28 -8.56 -13.49
CA SER A 232 -9.16 -9.49 -13.63
C SER A 232 -7.84 -8.74 -13.88
N SER A 233 -6.72 -9.33 -13.45
CA SER A 233 -5.38 -8.73 -13.61
C SER A 233 -5.03 -8.42 -15.06
N GLU A 234 -5.51 -9.24 -16.01
CA GLU A 234 -5.37 -8.98 -17.45
C GLU A 234 -6.08 -7.68 -17.88
N LYS A 235 -7.31 -7.44 -17.40
CA LYS A 235 -8.07 -6.22 -17.71
C LYS A 235 -7.47 -4.98 -17.04
N VAL A 236 -7.03 -5.09 -15.78
CA VAL A 236 -6.38 -3.98 -15.07
C VAL A 236 -5.04 -3.62 -15.72
N ARG A 237 -4.25 -4.61 -16.13
CA ARG A 237 -3.01 -4.39 -16.90
C ARG A 237 -3.31 -3.69 -18.23
N LEU A 238 -4.33 -4.13 -18.97
CA LEU A 238 -4.71 -3.50 -20.23
C LEU A 238 -5.04 -2.01 -20.06
N LEU A 239 -5.80 -1.66 -19.00
CA LEU A 239 -6.10 -0.28 -18.64
C LEU A 239 -4.85 0.50 -18.25
N TYR A 240 -3.93 -0.10 -17.50
CA TYR A 240 -2.69 0.53 -17.06
C TYR A 240 -1.76 0.85 -18.24
N GLU A 241 -1.58 -0.08 -19.17
CA GLU A 241 -0.79 0.14 -20.37
C GLU A 241 -1.41 1.23 -21.26
N ALA A 242 -2.74 1.23 -21.42
CA ALA A 242 -3.43 2.28 -22.17
C ALA A 242 -3.25 3.66 -21.53
N TYR A 243 -3.32 3.75 -20.20
CA TYR A 243 -3.06 5.00 -19.46
C TYR A 243 -1.64 5.53 -19.68
N ASN A 244 -0.64 4.65 -19.64
CA ASN A 244 0.75 5.05 -19.83
C ASN A 244 1.08 5.39 -21.30
N LEU A 245 0.36 4.78 -22.26
CA LEU A 245 0.41 5.21 -23.66
C LEU A 245 -0.12 6.63 -23.84
N GLU A 246 -1.19 7.02 -23.14
CA GLU A 246 -1.67 8.40 -23.18
C GLU A 246 -0.58 9.38 -22.73
N TYR A 247 0.09 9.10 -21.61
CA TYR A 247 1.14 9.99 -21.09
C TYR A 247 2.27 10.23 -22.10
N THR A 248 2.59 9.22 -22.93
CA THR A 248 3.66 9.28 -23.94
C THR A 248 3.19 9.76 -25.31
N ALA A 249 1.92 9.58 -25.66
CA ALA A 249 1.37 9.82 -26.99
C ALA A 249 0.31 10.94 -27.07
N ALA A 250 -0.02 11.62 -25.96
CA ALA A 250 -1.08 12.63 -25.90
C ALA A 250 -0.89 13.71 -26.97
N PRO A 251 -1.79 13.83 -27.97
CA PRO A 251 -1.71 14.88 -28.97
C PRO A 251 -1.93 16.25 -28.34
N GLY A 252 -1.17 17.27 -28.76
CA GLY A 252 -1.28 18.63 -28.22
C GLY A 252 -2.68 19.26 -28.35
N HIS A 253 -3.57 18.68 -29.16
CA HIS A 253 -4.95 19.11 -29.38
C HIS A 253 -5.96 18.58 -28.36
N ALA A 254 -5.63 17.52 -27.61
CA ALA A 254 -6.45 17.04 -26.49
C ALA A 254 -6.59 18.10 -25.37
N ARG A 255 -5.63 19.04 -25.31
CA ARG A 255 -5.64 20.19 -24.38
C ARG A 255 -6.74 21.24 -24.64
N PHE A 256 -7.52 21.11 -25.72
CA PHE A 256 -8.53 22.10 -26.12
C PHE A 256 -9.97 21.56 -26.15
N ALA A 257 -10.22 20.37 -25.61
CA ALA A 257 -11.59 19.87 -25.47
C ALA A 257 -12.38 20.76 -24.49
N ARG A 258 -13.56 21.25 -24.93
CA ARG A 258 -14.49 21.98 -24.04
C ARG A 258 -14.91 21.09 -22.87
N PRO A 259 -15.14 21.62 -21.65
CA PRO A 259 -15.50 20.83 -20.47
C PRO A 259 -16.66 19.85 -20.69
N SER A 260 -17.66 20.25 -21.49
CA SER A 260 -18.83 19.43 -21.80
C SER A 260 -18.59 18.27 -22.77
N ARG A 261 -17.44 18.22 -23.47
CA ARG A 261 -17.07 17.12 -24.38
C ARG A 261 -15.92 16.27 -23.85
N LEU A 262 -15.37 16.61 -22.68
CA LEU A 262 -14.24 15.88 -22.08
C LEU A 262 -14.58 14.41 -21.87
N LEU A 263 -15.75 14.09 -21.30
CA LEU A 263 -16.09 12.70 -21.01
C LEU A 263 -16.20 11.86 -22.30
N SER A 264 -17.04 12.28 -23.25
CA SER A 264 -17.21 11.55 -24.51
C SER A 264 -15.90 11.41 -25.29
N PHE A 265 -15.05 12.44 -25.23
CA PHE A 265 -13.74 12.40 -25.86
C PHE A 265 -12.82 11.39 -25.16
N SER A 266 -12.77 11.40 -23.83
CA SER A 266 -11.98 10.46 -23.04
C SER A 266 -12.44 9.01 -23.25
N GLU A 267 -13.74 8.76 -23.36
CA GLU A 267 -14.28 7.43 -23.68
C GLU A 267 -13.80 6.93 -25.05
N ASP A 268 -13.96 7.75 -26.09
CA ASP A 268 -13.52 7.40 -27.46
C ASP A 268 -12.00 7.21 -27.52
N TRP A 269 -11.26 8.05 -26.80
CA TRP A 269 -9.81 8.01 -26.73
C TRP A 269 -9.31 6.75 -26.04
N TYR A 270 -9.79 6.43 -24.83
CA TYR A 270 -9.39 5.20 -24.14
C TYR A 270 -9.86 3.95 -24.87
N ASN A 271 -11.03 3.97 -25.51
CA ASN A 271 -11.45 2.85 -26.33
C ASN A 271 -10.45 2.60 -27.48
N THR A 272 -9.98 3.67 -28.13
CA THR A 272 -8.94 3.59 -29.17
C THR A 272 -7.62 3.03 -28.62
N LEU A 273 -7.14 3.56 -27.49
CA LEU A 273 -5.90 3.10 -26.87
C LEU A 273 -5.98 1.62 -26.44
N LEU A 274 -7.10 1.20 -25.84
CA LEU A 274 -7.33 -0.17 -25.43
C LEU A 274 -7.32 -1.14 -26.63
N HIS A 275 -7.88 -0.74 -27.79
CA HIS A 275 -7.78 -1.51 -29.01
C HIS A 275 -6.33 -1.68 -29.48
N MET A 276 -5.52 -0.61 -29.43
CA MET A 276 -4.10 -0.66 -29.79
C MET A 276 -3.30 -1.57 -28.85
N VAL A 277 -3.51 -1.48 -27.54
CA VAL A 277 -2.82 -2.35 -26.55
C VAL A 277 -3.23 -3.80 -26.75
N ARG A 278 -4.54 -4.08 -26.92
CA ARG A 278 -5.03 -5.44 -27.13
C ARG A 278 -4.38 -6.10 -28.34
N GLU A 279 -4.20 -5.36 -29.44
CA GLU A 279 -3.54 -5.87 -30.65
C GLU A 279 -2.04 -6.16 -30.45
N ARG A 280 -1.37 -5.38 -29.60
CA ARG A 280 0.05 -5.62 -29.26
C ARG A 280 0.23 -6.82 -28.32
N GLU A 281 -0.65 -6.99 -27.35
CA GLU A 281 -0.49 -7.95 -26.25
C GLU A 281 -1.21 -9.30 -26.48
N ASP A 282 -1.92 -9.47 -27.60
CA ASP A 282 -2.71 -10.67 -27.96
C ASP A 282 -3.74 -11.09 -26.88
N VAL A 283 -4.32 -10.09 -26.21
CA VAL A 283 -5.28 -10.26 -25.11
C VAL A 283 -6.69 -10.57 -25.64
N ARG A 284 -7.35 -11.60 -25.07
CA ARG A 284 -8.68 -12.06 -25.54
C ARG A 284 -9.83 -11.30 -24.87
N VAL A 285 -9.93 -10.01 -25.15
CA VAL A 285 -11.04 -9.16 -24.67
C VAL A 285 -11.91 -8.67 -25.84
N SER A 286 -13.23 -8.84 -25.70
CA SER A 286 -14.19 -8.46 -26.74
C SER A 286 -14.27 -6.95 -26.91
N ALA A 287 -14.67 -6.47 -28.10
CA ALA A 287 -14.80 -5.03 -28.35
C ALA A 287 -15.85 -4.36 -27.43
N GLY A 288 -16.92 -5.09 -27.07
CA GLY A 288 -17.93 -4.59 -26.13
C GLY A 288 -17.36 -4.40 -24.72
N GLU A 289 -16.54 -5.34 -24.25
CA GLU A 289 -15.84 -5.23 -22.98
C GLU A 289 -14.81 -4.09 -22.98
N LEU A 290 -14.05 -3.89 -24.07
CA LEU A 290 -13.13 -2.76 -24.18
C LEU A 290 -13.86 -1.42 -24.04
N ARG A 291 -15.02 -1.29 -24.68
CA ARG A 291 -15.85 -0.09 -24.55
C ARG A 291 -16.32 0.12 -23.11
N LYS A 292 -16.73 -0.95 -22.41
CA LYS A 292 -17.12 -0.89 -20.99
C LYS A 292 -15.95 -0.40 -20.12
N LEU A 293 -14.75 -0.97 -20.33
CA LEU A 293 -13.53 -0.57 -19.62
C LEU A 293 -13.15 0.90 -19.89
N ALA A 294 -13.24 1.35 -21.15
CA ALA A 294 -12.99 2.74 -21.53
C ALA A 294 -13.96 3.69 -20.83
N THR A 295 -15.25 3.38 -20.81
CA THR A 295 -16.28 4.15 -20.12
C THR A 295 -16.01 4.21 -18.61
N TRP A 296 -15.67 3.10 -17.96
CA TRP A 296 -15.31 3.09 -16.54
C TRP A 296 -14.11 3.99 -16.25
N MET A 297 -13.02 3.81 -16.99
CA MET A 297 -11.80 4.60 -16.81
C MET A 297 -12.03 6.10 -17.05
N ALA A 298 -12.73 6.46 -18.12
CA ALA A 298 -13.07 7.85 -18.44
C ALA A 298 -13.91 8.48 -17.34
N ASN A 299 -14.94 7.77 -16.84
CA ASN A 299 -15.81 8.24 -15.77
C ASN A 299 -15.02 8.46 -14.47
N TRP A 300 -14.17 7.52 -14.07
CA TRP A 300 -13.31 7.65 -12.89
C TRP A 300 -12.34 8.83 -12.99
N LEU A 301 -11.68 9.02 -14.13
CA LEU A 301 -10.76 10.14 -14.29
C LEU A 301 -11.48 11.50 -14.37
N THR A 302 -12.77 11.49 -14.73
CA THR A 302 -13.60 12.68 -14.91
C THR A 302 -14.28 13.12 -13.62
N TYR A 303 -14.86 12.18 -12.87
CA TYR A 303 -15.69 12.43 -11.68
C TYR A 303 -15.09 11.85 -10.39
N ARG A 304 -14.02 11.05 -10.49
CA ARG A 304 -13.22 10.57 -9.36
C ARG A 304 -14.08 9.77 -8.38
N ALA A 305 -13.77 9.81 -7.09
CA ALA A 305 -14.53 9.10 -6.05
C ALA A 305 -16.02 9.49 -5.97
N LEU A 306 -16.46 10.60 -6.59
CA LEU A 306 -17.88 10.97 -6.66
C LEU A 306 -18.62 10.20 -7.76
N GLU A 307 -17.91 9.70 -8.77
CA GLU A 307 -18.51 8.93 -9.86
C GLU A 307 -19.40 7.82 -9.33
N PRO A 308 -18.89 6.87 -8.51
CA PRO A 308 -19.71 5.73 -8.08
C PRO A 308 -20.84 6.16 -7.14
N LEU A 309 -20.60 7.14 -6.26
CA LEU A 309 -21.60 7.64 -5.31
C LEU A 309 -22.75 8.36 -6.02
N SER A 310 -22.47 9.09 -7.11
CA SER A 310 -23.48 9.83 -7.87
C SER A 310 -24.46 8.94 -8.64
N ARG A 311 -24.21 7.63 -8.72
CA ARG A 311 -25.08 6.66 -9.41
C ARG A 311 -26.22 6.15 -8.56
N ASP A 312 -26.17 6.38 -7.24
CA ASP A 312 -27.23 5.99 -6.34
C ASP A 312 -28.23 7.13 -6.17
N GLU A 313 -29.43 6.96 -6.73
CA GLU A 313 -30.52 7.94 -6.66
C GLU A 313 -31.03 8.14 -5.23
N ASN A 314 -30.75 7.21 -4.30
CA ASN A 314 -31.14 7.35 -2.90
C ASN A 314 -30.21 8.26 -2.10
N ILE A 315 -29.06 8.67 -2.67
CA ILE A 315 -28.13 9.59 -2.03
C ILE A 315 -28.54 11.03 -2.34
N THR A 316 -28.85 11.80 -1.32
CA THR A 316 -29.20 13.22 -1.46
C THR A 316 -27.98 14.14 -1.33
N ASP A 317 -27.08 13.80 -0.41
CA ASP A 317 -25.94 14.64 -0.06
C ASP A 317 -24.69 13.80 0.19
N ILE A 318 -23.54 14.32 -0.25
CA ILE A 318 -22.21 13.74 -0.02
C ILE A 318 -21.37 14.75 0.76
N TYR A 319 -20.87 14.35 1.93
CA TYR A 319 -20.05 15.16 2.80
C TYR A 319 -18.63 14.61 2.87
N ILE A 320 -17.66 15.45 2.52
CA ILE A 320 -16.24 15.16 2.68
C ILE A 320 -15.71 16.07 3.78
N THR A 321 -15.36 15.49 4.93
CA THR A 321 -14.93 16.26 6.10
C THR A 321 -13.42 16.26 6.26
N ALA A 322 -12.86 17.35 6.78
CA ALA A 322 -11.44 17.43 7.09
C ALA A 322 -11.11 16.78 8.47
N PRO A 323 -9.95 16.11 8.59
CA PRO A 323 -9.01 15.74 7.52
C PRO A 323 -9.51 14.49 6.74
N PRO A 324 -9.51 14.52 5.39
CA PRO A 324 -10.14 13.46 4.57
C PRO A 324 -9.44 12.10 4.67
N GLU A 325 -8.20 12.07 5.14
CA GLU A 325 -7.42 10.85 5.31
C GLU A 325 -7.84 10.06 6.54
N LYS A 326 -8.40 10.73 7.55
CA LYS A 326 -8.79 10.12 8.83
C LYS A 326 -10.29 9.94 8.96
N LYS A 327 -11.09 10.72 8.23
CA LYS A 327 -12.54 10.67 8.26
C LYS A 327 -13.06 10.21 6.91
N PRO A 328 -13.80 9.09 6.84
CA PRO A 328 -14.35 8.66 5.57
C PRO A 328 -15.43 9.63 5.10
N ILE A 329 -15.77 9.52 3.82
CA ILE A 329 -16.92 10.20 3.25
C ILE A 329 -18.18 9.77 4.02
N THR A 330 -19.05 10.72 4.33
CA THR A 330 -20.38 10.44 4.88
C THR A 330 -21.43 10.89 3.88
N ILE A 331 -22.52 10.14 3.78
CA ILE A 331 -23.60 10.43 2.84
C ILE A 331 -24.92 10.61 3.60
N THR A 332 -25.90 11.26 2.98
CA THR A 332 -27.30 11.19 3.40
C THR A 332 -28.07 10.33 2.42
N HIS A 333 -28.63 9.25 2.93
CA HIS A 333 -29.45 8.29 2.21
C HIS A 333 -30.93 8.52 2.55
N GLU A 334 -31.82 8.51 1.55
CA GLU A 334 -33.24 8.82 1.71
C GLU A 334 -33.92 7.98 2.80
N LYS A 335 -33.71 6.65 2.77
CA LYS A 335 -34.25 5.70 3.75
C LYS A 335 -33.51 5.65 5.09
N TRP A 336 -32.18 5.70 5.08
CA TRP A 336 -31.34 5.37 6.24
C TRP A 336 -30.73 6.60 6.95
N GLY A 337 -31.02 7.80 6.45
CA GLY A 337 -30.47 9.04 6.98
C GLY A 337 -28.96 9.14 6.74
N THR A 338 -28.22 9.71 7.70
CA THR A 338 -26.77 9.85 7.58
C THR A 338 -26.06 8.50 7.74
N CYS A 339 -25.24 8.13 6.76
CA CYS A 339 -24.43 6.91 6.79
C CYS A 339 -22.93 7.25 6.69
N GLU A 340 -22.11 6.45 7.38
CA GLU A 340 -20.65 6.45 7.22
C GLU A 340 -20.27 5.51 6.06
N THR A 341 -19.31 5.88 5.23
CA THR A 341 -18.77 4.98 4.19
C THR A 341 -17.40 4.43 4.59
N GLY A 342 -16.86 3.54 3.78
CA GLY A 342 -15.48 3.05 3.89
C GLY A 342 -14.43 3.90 3.15
N ILE A 343 -14.80 5.04 2.56
CA ILE A 343 -13.99 5.71 1.55
C ILE A 343 -13.24 6.89 2.17
N ASN A 344 -11.91 6.79 2.26
CA ASN A 344 -11.04 7.90 2.68
C ASN A 344 -10.35 8.54 1.47
N LEU A 345 -10.25 9.87 1.44
CA LEU A 345 -9.53 10.60 0.38
C LEU A 345 -8.23 11.19 0.92
N THR A 346 -7.32 11.56 0.03
CA THR A 346 -6.17 12.40 0.40
C THR A 346 -6.48 13.87 0.19
N THR A 347 -5.77 14.75 0.89
CA THR A 347 -5.88 16.20 0.73
C THR A 347 -5.60 16.63 -0.71
N PRO A 348 -4.53 16.14 -1.40
CA PRO A 348 -4.35 16.41 -2.83
C PRO A 348 -5.53 15.93 -3.69
N THR A 349 -6.08 14.75 -3.40
CA THR A 349 -7.28 14.24 -4.07
C THR A 349 -8.45 15.20 -3.91
N LEU A 350 -8.74 15.63 -2.68
CA LEU A 350 -9.85 16.53 -2.39
C LEU A 350 -9.70 17.90 -3.06
N ILE A 351 -8.49 18.47 -3.06
CA ILE A 351 -8.20 19.73 -3.75
C ILE A 351 -8.49 19.61 -5.26
N GLY A 352 -7.95 18.58 -5.91
CA GLY A 352 -8.19 18.37 -7.34
C GLY A 352 -9.67 18.11 -7.65
N LEU A 353 -10.43 17.50 -6.74
CA LEU A 353 -11.87 17.32 -6.90
C LEU A 353 -12.59 18.67 -6.85
N GLY A 354 -12.21 19.55 -5.90
CA GLY A 354 -12.73 20.90 -5.80
C GLY A 354 -12.45 21.75 -7.05
N GLU A 355 -11.26 21.63 -7.64
CA GLU A 355 -10.89 22.29 -8.89
C GLU A 355 -11.77 21.83 -10.06
N ILE A 356 -11.96 20.51 -10.21
CA ILE A 356 -12.81 19.94 -11.27
C ILE A 356 -14.25 20.43 -11.12
N LEU A 357 -14.82 20.37 -9.93
CA LEU A 357 -16.19 20.81 -9.68
C LEU A 357 -16.37 22.31 -9.91
N SER A 358 -15.37 23.13 -9.53
CA SER A 358 -15.39 24.58 -9.74
C SER A 358 -15.25 24.95 -11.22
N SER A 359 -14.49 24.19 -12.00
CA SER A 359 -14.27 24.44 -13.44
C SER A 359 -15.50 24.16 -14.32
N ARG A 360 -16.55 23.55 -13.77
CA ARG A 360 -17.75 23.14 -14.49
C ARG A 360 -18.95 24.06 -14.30
N GLN A 361 -18.82 25.11 -13.47
CA GLN A 361 -19.86 26.12 -13.26
C GLN A 361 -19.94 27.14 -14.40
#